data_AF-A0A392T189-F1
#
_entry.id   AF-A0A392T189-F1
#
_cell.length_a   1.000
_cell.length_b   1.000
_cell.length_c   1.000
_cell.angle_alpha   90.00
_cell.angle_beta   90.00
_cell.angle_gamma   90.00
#
_symmetry.space_group_name_H-M   'P 1'
#
loop_
_entity.id
_entity.type
_entity.pdbx_description
1 polymer ?
#
loop_
_entity_poly.entity_id
_entity_poly.type
_entity_poly.pdbx_seq_one_letter_code
_entity_poly.pdbx_strand_id
1 'polypeptide(L)' 'MNEVAELQGWTDSDYAGDLDDRENTSGYIFAYGTGPISWSLKKQAIVTLSTTEAEFVAAAS' A
#
# COMPACT_ATOMS: atom_id res chain seq x y z
N MET A 1 18.36 -10.30 25.55
CA MET A 1 18.37 -10.27 24.08
C MET A 1 18.05 -8.85 23.71
N ASN A 2 18.96 -8.12 23.07
CA ASN A 2 18.64 -6.79 22.57
C ASN A 2 17.85 -7.00 21.28
N GLU A 3 16.55 -6.74 21.29
CA GLU A 3 15.80 -6.61 20.04
C GLU A 3 16.32 -5.34 19.37
N VAL A 4 17.03 -5.52 18.26
CA VAL A 4 17.29 -4.41 17.34
C VAL A 4 15.93 -4.08 16.75
N ALA A 5 15.39 -2.91 17.07
CA ALA A 5 14.17 -2.44 16.43
C ALA A 5 14.47 -2.20 14.95
N GLU A 6 13.81 -2.97 14.08
CA GLU A 6 13.94 -2.89 12.62
C GLU A 6 12.79 -2.07 12.03
N LEU A 7 13.08 -1.42 10.90
CA LEU A 7 12.07 -0.75 10.09
C LEU A 7 11.44 -1.78 9.14
N GLN A 8 10.13 -1.99 9.26
CA GLN A 8 9.36 -2.88 8.40
C GLN A 8 8.34 -2.06 7.61
N GLY A 9 8.10 -2.44 6.36
CA GLY A 9 7.18 -1.75 5.46
C GLY A 9 6.31 -2.75 4.71
N TRP A 10 5.03 -2.42 4.57
CA TRP A 10 4.05 -3.14 3.77
C TRP A 10 3.34 -2.18 2.83
N THR A 11 2.97 -2.68 1.66
CA THR A 11 2.16 -1.97 0.66
C THR A 11 1.06 -2.91 0.18
N ASP A 12 -0.11 -2.38 -0.10
CA ASP A 12 -1.27 -3.11 -0.59
C ASP A 12 -2.06 -2.23 -1.57
N SER A 13 -2.82 -2.86 -2.47
CA SER A 13 -3.71 -2.18 -3.39
C SER A 13 -4.98 -2.99 -3.59
N ASP A 14 -6.14 -2.34 -3.45
CA ASP A 14 -7.38 -2.96 -3.91
C ASP A 14 -7.47 -2.93 -5.44
N TYR A 15 -8.27 -3.83 -6.03
CA TYR A 15 -8.56 -3.81 -7.47
C TYR A 15 -10.04 -3.56 -7.72
N ALA A 16 -10.31 -2.56 -8.56
CA ALA A 16 -11.65 -2.15 -8.97
C ALA A 16 -12.61 -1.92 -7.78
N GLY A 17 -12.09 -1.41 -6.66
CA GLY A 17 -12.89 -1.10 -5.47
C GLY A 17 -13.88 0.05 -5.69
N ASP A 18 -13.56 0.97 -6.61
CA ASP A 18 -14.42 2.08 -6.99
C ASP A 18 -15.27 1.73 -8.23
N LEU A 19 -16.59 1.68 -8.08
CA LEU A 19 -17.52 1.35 -9.17
C LEU A 19 -17.75 2.52 -10.14
N ASP A 20 -17.46 3.76 -9.72
CA ASP A 20 -17.64 4.96 -10.53
C ASP A 20 -16.45 5.15 -11.47
N ASP A 21 -15.22 5.08 -10.95
CA ASP A 21 -14.01 5.38 -11.72
C ASP A 21 -13.15 4.14 -12.06
N ARG A 22 -13.43 2.97 -11.46
CA ARG A 22 -12.58 1.75 -11.50
C ARG A 22 -11.15 1.97 -11.02
N GLU A 23 -10.91 3.08 -10.34
CA GLU A 23 -9.64 3.41 -9.74
C GLU A 23 -9.39 2.54 -8.52
N ASN A 24 -8.16 2.08 -8.41
CA ASN A 24 -7.67 1.31 -7.29
C ASN A 24 -7.33 2.24 -6.12
N THR A 25 -7.38 1.74 -4.89
CA THR A 25 -6.86 2.41 -3.70
C THR A 25 -5.61 1.67 -3.27
N SER A 26 -4.48 2.36 -3.27
CA SER A 26 -3.24 1.84 -2.69
C SER A 26 -3.00 2.39 -1.29
N GLY A 27 -2.30 1.61 -0.47
CA GLY A 27 -1.89 2.04 0.85
C GLY A 27 -0.57 1.43 1.26
N TYR A 28 0.11 2.09 2.19
CA TYR A 28 1.31 1.55 2.82
C TYR A 28 1.25 1.76 4.33
N ILE A 29 2.03 0.95 5.03
CA ILE A 29 2.32 1.12 6.45
C ILE A 29 3.79 0.80 6.71
N PHE A 30 4.46 1.69 7.42
CA PHE A 30 5.79 1.49 7.98
C PHE A 30 5.68 1.36 9.50
N ALA A 31 6.36 0.38 10.07
CA ALA A 31 6.45 0.14 11.50
C ALA A 31 7.91 0.11 11.95
N TYR A 32 8.15 0.55 13.18
CA TYR A 32 9.44 0.46 13.84
C TYR A 32 9.27 -0.21 15.20
N GLY A 33 9.96 -1.33 15.41
CA GLY A 33 9.70 -2.18 16.58
C GLY A 33 8.28 -2.72 16.56
N THR A 34 7.48 -2.44 17.58
CA THR A 34 6.10 -2.97 17.72
C THR A 34 5.01 -2.01 17.25
N GLY A 35 5.36 -0.82 16.74
CA GLY A 35 4.40 0.23 16.45
C GLY A 35 4.47 0.79 15.02
N PRO A 36 3.32 1.15 14.41
CA PRO A 36 3.31 1.87 13.14
C PRO A 36 3.80 3.31 13.33
N ILE A 37 4.66 3.77 12.42
CA ILE A 37 5.25 5.12 12.44
C ILE A 37 4.74 6.00 11.30
N SER A 38 4.32 5.40 10.19
CA SER A 38 3.80 6.12 9.03
C SER A 38 2.87 5.22 8.24
N TRP A 39 1.76 5.77 7.78
CA TRP A 39 0.83 5.08 6.92
C TRP A 39 0.11 6.09 6.03
N SER A 40 -0.32 5.65 4.86
CA SER A 40 -1.14 6.44 3.97
C SER A 40 -2.02 5.52 3.14
N LEU A 41 -3.20 6.03 2.76
CA LEU A 41 -4.01 5.47 1.68
C LEU A 41 -4.21 6.54 0.63
N LYS A 42 -4.18 6.15 -0.64
CA LYS A 42 -4.28 7.04 -1.79
C LYS A 42 -5.05 6.35 -2.90
N LYS A 43 -5.98 7.07 -3.52
CA LYS A 43 -6.61 6.66 -4.77
C LYS A 43 -5.57 6.73 -5.90
N GLN A 44 -5.36 5.62 -6.61
CA GLN A 44 -4.48 5.54 -7.77
C GLN A 44 -5.12 6.33 -8.91
N ALA A 45 -4.37 7.28 -9.47
CA ALA A 45 -4.80 8.07 -10.63
C ALA A 45 -4.79 7.28 -11.96
N ILE A 46 -4.40 6.00 -11.90
CA ILE A 46 -4.29 5.10 -13.04
C ILE A 46 -5.24 3.94 -12.78
N VAL A 47 -6.12 3.67 -13.73
CA VAL A 47 -6.97 2.48 -13.72
C VAL A 47 -6.09 1.29 -14.10
N THR A 48 -5.93 0.35 -13.17
CA THR A 48 -5.17 -0.87 -13.47
C THR A 48 -6.06 -1.93 -14.10
N LEU A 49 -5.46 -2.82 -14.90
CA LEU A 49 -6.20 -3.88 -15.60
C LEU A 49 -6.10 -5.26 -14.91
N SER A 50 -5.35 -5.35 -13.81
CA SER A 50 -5.21 -6.56 -13.00
C SER A 50 -4.78 -6.24 -11.57
N THR A 51 -4.97 -7.17 -10.65
CA THR A 51 -4.48 -7.06 -9.25
C THR A 51 -2.96 -6.95 -9.19
N THR A 52 -2.22 -7.68 -10.05
CA THR A 52 -0.76 -7.60 -10.08
C THR A 52 -0.26 -6.22 -10.49
N GLU A 53 -0.93 -5.58 -11.44
CA GLU A 53 -0.62 -4.21 -11.85
C GLU A 53 -0.97 -3.22 -10.72
N ALA A 54 -2.09 -3.43 -10.03
CA ALA A 54 -2.48 -2.65 -8.84
C ALA A 54 -1.42 -2.69 -7.74
N GLU A 55 -0.94 -3.89 -7.39
CA GLU A 55 0.11 -4.12 -6.39
C GLU A 55 1.44 -3.50 -6.83
N PHE A 56 1.81 -3.64 -8.10
CA PHE A 56 3.03 -3.02 -8.64
C PHE A 56 2.99 -1.50 -8.56
N VAL A 57 1.87 -0.89 -8.97
CA VAL A 57 1.67 0.58 -8.88
C VAL A 57 1.73 1.03 -7.42
N ALA A 58 1.13 0.28 -6.48
CA ALA A 58 1.18 0.58 -5.05
C ALA A 58 2.59 0.47 -4.44
N ALA A 59 3.39 -0.47 -4.92
CA ALA A 59 4.79 -0.59 -4.50
C ALA A 59 5.70 0.52 -5.06
N ALA A 60 5.31 1.14 -6.18
CA ALA A 60 6.08 2.18 -6.85
C ALA A 60 5.60 3.62 -6.56
N SER A 61 4.52 3.79 -5.79
CA SER A 61 3.82 5.08 -5.57
C SER A 61 4.33 5.95 -4.43
#